data_AF-A0A9D7YE80-F1
#
_entry.id   AF-A0A9D7YE80-F1
#
_cell.length_a   1.000
_cell.length_b   1.000
_cell.length_c   1.000
_cell.angle_alpha   90.00
_cell.angle_beta   90.00
_cell.angle_gamma   90.00
#
_symmetry.space_group_name_H-M   'P 1'
#
loop_
_entity.id
_entity.type
_entity.pdbx_description
1 polymer ?
#
loop_
_entity_poly.entity_id
_entity_poly.type
_entity_poly.pdbx_seq_one_letter_code
_entity_poly.pdbx_strand_id
1 'polypeptide(L)'
;MLEIPCYEHGFNIDKVHFLGINSTHTDGLDFPLKQGLSQKQQRIINIRENATLVSICHPNLRNAITKEDVEKLSGYHLFEVLSPYATSFDLYDHAIMNGHTSWILASDDTHDLKKQPAGSYFVGINTEANNKTEVLNALKSGQHVAYKSNDGITDIEIDSIRFEKNEVRYSFKGNIKSVFLIEDGIPQIIASNGIISLKNNPKFIRFEVIGEKSSLYTNPILKSNNPEFVETGSIYAEINLPKTFYFRLWPLALFSAVFILLFLRRPLSVLPGIIQKNLNIRR
;
A
#
# COMPACT_ATOMS: atom_id res chain seq x y z
N MET A 1 27.68 1.49 -8.26
CA MET A 1 26.24 1.83 -8.27
C MET A 1 25.55 0.79 -7.41
N LEU A 2 24.73 1.20 -6.43
CA LEU A 2 23.95 0.29 -5.60
C LEU A 2 22.61 0.06 -6.30
N GLU A 3 22.26 -1.20 -6.52
CA GLU A 3 21.00 -1.59 -7.17
C GLU A 3 20.25 -2.57 -6.25
N ILE A 4 18.95 -2.34 -6.09
CA ILE A 4 18.05 -3.17 -5.30
C ILE A 4 16.92 -3.62 -6.23
N PRO A 5 16.73 -4.93 -6.46
CA PRO A 5 15.70 -5.40 -7.37
C PRO A 5 14.32 -5.10 -6.80
N CYS A 6 13.49 -4.43 -7.59
CA CYS A 6 12.12 -4.09 -7.26
C CYS A 6 11.19 -4.58 -8.37
N TYR A 7 9.97 -4.95 -8.02
CA TYR A 7 8.91 -5.18 -8.99
C TYR A 7 7.58 -4.67 -8.46
N GLU A 8 6.82 -4.02 -9.34
CA GLU A 8 5.45 -3.61 -9.04
C GLU A 8 4.49 -4.72 -9.49
N HIS A 9 3.56 -5.09 -8.61
CA HIS A 9 2.57 -6.13 -8.81
C HIS A 9 1.17 -5.53 -8.92
N GLY A 10 0.46 -5.85 -10.00
CA GLY A 10 -0.92 -5.45 -10.19
C GLY A 10 -1.23 -5.02 -11.62
N PHE A 11 -1.99 -5.83 -12.32
CA PHE A 11 -2.59 -5.54 -13.61
C PHE A 11 -4.10 -5.65 -13.47
N ASN A 12 -4.78 -4.53 -13.19
CA ASN A 12 -6.23 -4.52 -12.97
C ASN A 12 -6.89 -3.19 -13.34
N ILE A 13 -8.21 -3.22 -13.49
CA ILE A 13 -9.04 -2.07 -13.88
C ILE A 13 -8.92 -0.91 -12.87
N ASP A 14 -8.91 -1.25 -11.58
CA ASP A 14 -8.91 -0.30 -10.47
C ASP A 14 -7.52 0.27 -10.15
N LYS A 15 -6.46 -0.19 -10.84
CA LYS A 15 -5.06 0.22 -10.63
C LYS A 15 -4.53 -0.02 -9.21
N VAL A 16 -4.96 -1.11 -8.59
CA VAL A 16 -4.43 -1.53 -7.29
C VAL A 16 -3.05 -2.15 -7.46
N HIS A 17 -2.00 -1.46 -7.05
CA HIS A 17 -0.62 -1.92 -7.18
C HIS A 17 0.08 -2.03 -5.82
N PHE A 18 1.08 -2.91 -5.74
CA PHE A 18 1.97 -3.09 -4.61
C PHE A 18 3.40 -3.26 -5.11
N LEU A 19 4.39 -2.79 -4.35
CA LEU A 19 5.81 -2.92 -4.71
C LEU A 19 6.50 -3.93 -3.81
N GLY A 20 7.13 -4.94 -4.41
CA GLY A 20 8.09 -5.80 -3.73
C GLY A 20 9.51 -5.24 -3.88
N ILE A 21 10.20 -5.00 -2.76
CA ILE A 21 11.56 -4.46 -2.73
C ILE A 21 12.54 -5.55 -2.26
N ASN A 22 13.70 -5.62 -2.92
CA ASN A 22 14.69 -6.70 -2.81
C ASN A 22 14.04 -8.06 -3.04
N SER A 23 13.35 -8.21 -4.17
CA SER A 23 12.66 -9.44 -4.51
C SER A 23 13.53 -10.42 -5.28
N THR A 24 13.32 -11.72 -5.04
CA THR A 24 14.00 -12.80 -5.76
C THR A 24 13.27 -13.22 -7.04
N HIS A 25 11.94 -13.04 -7.11
CA HIS A 25 11.11 -13.32 -8.27
C HIS A 25 9.74 -12.63 -8.16
N THR A 26 9.05 -12.51 -9.29
CA THR A 26 7.70 -11.93 -9.38
C THR A 26 6.63 -12.98 -9.02
N ASP A 27 5.53 -12.54 -8.40
CA ASP A 27 4.33 -13.38 -8.25
C ASP A 27 3.57 -13.51 -9.59
N GLY A 28 3.07 -14.70 -9.88
CA GLY A 28 2.33 -14.99 -11.12
C GLY A 28 0.82 -14.80 -10.98
N LEU A 29 0.29 -14.72 -9.76
CA LEU A 29 -1.14 -14.60 -9.51
C LEU A 29 -1.58 -13.13 -9.51
N ASP A 30 -2.55 -12.81 -10.36
CA ASP A 30 -3.18 -11.48 -10.36
C ASP A 30 -4.70 -11.54 -10.55
N PHE A 31 -5.36 -10.43 -10.28
CA PHE A 31 -6.81 -10.27 -10.34
C PHE A 31 -7.16 -9.11 -11.28
N PRO A 32 -7.39 -9.38 -12.59
CA PRO A 32 -7.54 -8.32 -13.59
C PRO A 32 -8.83 -7.50 -13.49
N LEU A 33 -9.83 -8.03 -12.79
CA LEU A 33 -11.11 -7.36 -12.56
C LEU A 33 -11.09 -6.58 -11.24
N LYS A 34 -12.27 -6.15 -10.78
CA LYS A 34 -12.42 -5.48 -9.48
C LYS A 34 -11.97 -6.39 -8.35
N GLN A 35 -11.32 -5.77 -7.36
CA GLN A 35 -10.71 -6.49 -6.25
C GLN A 35 -11.33 -6.15 -4.91
N GLY A 36 -11.71 -7.18 -4.16
CA GLY A 36 -12.09 -7.06 -2.75
C GLY A 36 -10.88 -7.11 -1.81
N LEU A 37 -11.11 -6.83 -0.52
CA LEU A 37 -10.11 -6.83 0.53
C LEU A 37 -9.26 -8.12 0.57
N SER A 38 -9.89 -9.30 0.49
CA SER A 38 -9.17 -10.58 0.53
C SER A 38 -8.18 -10.76 -0.63
N GLN A 39 -8.51 -10.26 -1.83
CA GLN A 39 -7.62 -10.34 -3.00
C GLN A 39 -6.43 -9.38 -2.85
N LYS A 40 -6.67 -8.18 -2.33
CA LYS A 40 -5.63 -7.20 -1.98
C LYS A 40 -4.69 -7.79 -0.91
N GLN A 41 -5.24 -8.35 0.16
CA GLN A 41 -4.47 -8.99 1.23
C GLN A 41 -3.66 -10.20 0.74
N GLN A 42 -4.24 -11.04 -0.14
CA GLN A 42 -3.54 -12.19 -0.71
C GLN A 42 -2.32 -11.74 -1.52
N ARG A 43 -2.41 -10.63 -2.27
CA ARG A 43 -1.25 -10.10 -3.00
C ARG A 43 -0.14 -9.64 -2.06
N ILE A 44 -0.48 -8.96 -0.96
CA ILE A 44 0.53 -8.61 0.05
C ILE A 44 1.23 -9.86 0.58
N ILE A 45 0.46 -10.92 0.90
CA ILE A 45 1.02 -12.21 1.35
C ILE A 45 1.98 -12.78 0.31
N ASN A 46 1.55 -12.91 -0.95
CA ASN A 46 2.37 -13.48 -2.02
C ASN A 46 3.66 -12.68 -2.26
N ILE A 47 3.59 -11.35 -2.24
CA ILE A 47 4.78 -10.50 -2.44
C ILE A 47 5.75 -10.70 -1.27
N ARG A 48 5.25 -10.80 -0.03
CA ARG A 48 6.08 -11.02 1.17
C ARG A 48 6.83 -12.35 1.16
N GLU A 49 6.33 -13.38 0.47
CA GLU A 49 7.05 -14.65 0.35
C GLU A 49 8.40 -14.45 -0.37
N ASN A 50 8.49 -13.43 -1.23
CA ASN A 50 9.57 -13.29 -2.19
C ASN A 50 10.31 -11.96 -2.14
N ALA A 51 9.84 -11.00 -1.34
CA ALA A 51 10.40 -9.66 -1.18
C ALA A 51 10.73 -9.36 0.29
N THR A 52 11.77 -8.53 0.50
CA THR A 52 12.15 -8.11 1.86
C THR A 52 11.19 -7.07 2.43
N LEU A 53 10.76 -6.12 1.59
CA LEU A 53 9.78 -5.10 1.96
C LEU A 53 8.65 -5.09 0.95
N VAL A 54 7.48 -4.65 1.41
CA VAL A 54 6.28 -4.50 0.59
C VAL A 54 5.72 -3.11 0.81
N SER A 55 5.42 -2.41 -0.29
CA SER A 55 4.73 -1.12 -0.26
C SER A 55 3.33 -1.23 -0.84
N ILE A 56 2.39 -0.46 -0.29
CA ILE A 56 1.21 -0.04 -1.04
C ILE A 56 1.66 1.07 -2.02
N CYS A 57 1.30 0.96 -3.30
CA CYS A 57 1.70 1.91 -4.34
C CYS A 57 0.54 2.81 -4.74
N HIS A 58 0.84 4.11 -4.87
CA HIS A 58 -0.04 5.22 -5.26
C HIS A 58 -1.52 4.96 -4.97
N PRO A 59 -1.90 4.64 -3.71
CA PRO A 59 -3.18 4.02 -3.37
C PRO A 59 -4.42 4.86 -3.74
N ASN A 60 -4.24 6.18 -3.83
CA ASN A 60 -5.30 7.11 -4.21
C ASN A 60 -5.54 7.15 -5.74
N LEU A 61 -4.66 6.54 -6.55
CA LEU A 61 -4.86 6.42 -7.99
C LEU A 61 -6.16 5.65 -8.27
N ARG A 62 -7.13 6.33 -8.88
CA ARG A 62 -8.47 5.76 -9.19
C ARG A 62 -9.22 5.20 -7.98
N ASN A 63 -8.89 5.65 -6.76
CA ASN A 63 -9.43 5.08 -5.52
C ASN A 63 -9.16 3.57 -5.39
N ALA A 64 -7.99 3.11 -5.86
CA ALA A 64 -7.57 1.72 -5.83
C ALA A 64 -7.64 1.10 -4.41
N ILE A 65 -7.22 1.88 -3.42
CA ILE A 65 -7.25 1.54 -2.00
C ILE A 65 -8.14 2.55 -1.28
N THR A 66 -9.07 2.04 -0.47
CA THR A 66 -10.02 2.84 0.30
C THR A 66 -9.59 2.97 1.77
N LYS A 67 -10.26 3.84 2.53
CA LYS A 67 -10.08 3.93 3.98
C LYS A 67 -10.36 2.61 4.71
N GLU A 68 -11.41 1.90 4.30
CA GLU A 68 -11.74 0.58 4.85
C GLU A 68 -10.66 -0.47 4.54
N ASP A 69 -9.99 -0.36 3.38
CA ASP A 69 -8.88 -1.25 3.06
C ASP A 69 -7.68 -0.98 3.98
N VAL A 70 -7.27 0.27 4.17
CA VAL A 70 -6.08 0.58 5.00
C VAL A 70 -6.27 0.31 6.49
N GLU A 71 -7.52 0.26 6.97
CA GLU A 71 -7.91 -0.20 8.30
C GLU A 71 -7.75 -1.72 8.52
N LYS A 72 -7.61 -2.51 7.45
CA LYS A 72 -7.68 -3.97 7.51
C LYS A 72 -6.51 -4.68 6.86
N LEU A 73 -5.89 -4.06 5.86
CA LEU A 73 -4.72 -4.59 5.20
C LEU A 73 -3.55 -4.66 6.18
N SER A 74 -2.79 -5.75 6.11
CA SER A 74 -1.64 -6.02 6.96
C SER A 74 -0.49 -6.60 6.16
N GLY A 75 0.72 -6.56 6.74
CA GLY A 75 1.93 -7.12 6.12
C GLY A 75 2.67 -6.18 5.16
N TYR A 76 2.26 -4.93 4.99
CA TYR A 76 3.06 -3.95 4.25
C TYR A 76 3.96 -3.14 5.19
N HIS A 77 5.15 -2.78 4.72
CA HIS A 77 6.16 -2.03 5.48
C HIS A 77 6.13 -0.55 5.12
N LEU A 78 5.85 -0.26 3.84
CA LEU A 78 5.93 1.06 3.25
C LEU A 78 4.56 1.47 2.67
N PHE A 79 4.36 2.78 2.54
CA PHE A 79 3.15 3.37 2.00
C PHE A 79 3.51 4.52 1.08
N GLU A 80 3.23 4.39 -0.21
CA GLU A 80 3.55 5.43 -1.17
C GLU A 80 2.57 6.61 -1.05
N VAL A 81 3.07 7.71 -0.51
CA VAL A 81 2.28 8.93 -0.31
C VAL A 81 2.47 9.92 -1.46
N LEU A 82 3.54 9.77 -2.23
CA LEU A 82 3.94 10.68 -3.31
C LEU A 82 4.39 9.91 -4.54
N SER A 83 3.75 10.23 -5.66
CA SER A 83 4.11 9.78 -7.01
C SER A 83 3.68 10.85 -8.02
N PRO A 84 4.05 10.75 -9.31
CA PRO A 84 3.49 11.61 -10.34
C PRO A 84 1.98 11.43 -10.54
N TYR A 85 1.43 10.30 -10.12
CA TYR A 85 0.04 9.91 -10.42
C TYR A 85 -0.93 10.18 -9.27
N ALA A 86 -0.45 10.17 -8.03
CA ALA A 86 -1.30 10.35 -6.86
C ALA A 86 -0.53 10.86 -5.63
N THR A 87 -1.23 11.64 -4.82
CA THR A 87 -0.87 11.96 -3.43
C THR A 87 -1.82 11.24 -2.48
N SER A 88 -1.30 10.61 -1.43
CA SER A 88 -2.08 9.69 -0.58
C SER A 88 -1.96 9.96 0.93
N PHE A 89 -1.62 11.18 1.35
CA PHE A 89 -1.50 11.54 2.77
C PHE A 89 -2.78 11.25 3.57
N ASP A 90 -3.96 11.55 3.02
CA ASP A 90 -5.24 11.27 3.69
C ASP A 90 -5.45 9.78 4.01
N LEU A 91 -5.03 8.88 3.11
CA LEU A 91 -5.11 7.44 3.34
C LEU A 91 -4.03 6.97 4.31
N TYR A 92 -2.83 7.54 4.21
CA TYR A 92 -1.70 7.21 5.08
C TYR A 92 -1.95 7.61 6.53
N ASP A 93 -2.37 8.86 6.75
CA ASP A 93 -2.72 9.38 8.08
C ASP A 93 -3.90 8.59 8.66
N HIS A 94 -4.89 8.21 7.83
CA HIS A 94 -6.00 7.35 8.26
C HIS A 94 -5.53 5.95 8.68
N ALA A 95 -4.58 5.35 7.97
CA ALA A 95 -3.99 4.07 8.35
C ALA A 95 -3.30 4.15 9.72
N ILE A 96 -2.46 5.17 9.92
CA ILE A 96 -1.76 5.40 11.19
C ILE A 96 -2.77 5.60 12.32
N MET A 97 -3.80 6.44 12.13
CA MET A 97 -4.83 6.68 13.15
C MET A 97 -5.57 5.42 13.61
N ASN A 98 -5.57 4.37 12.79
CA ASN A 98 -6.16 3.06 13.06
C ASN A 98 -5.14 2.00 13.52
N GLY A 99 -3.93 2.41 13.92
CA GLY A 99 -2.93 1.52 14.51
C GLY A 99 -2.02 0.82 13.49
N HIS A 100 -2.19 1.10 12.20
CA HIS A 100 -1.39 0.52 11.12
C HIS A 100 -0.16 1.38 10.82
N THR A 101 0.92 1.13 11.54
CA THR A 101 2.17 1.84 11.30
C THR A 101 2.87 1.31 10.06
N SER A 102 3.24 2.20 9.15
CA SER A 102 4.09 1.95 7.99
C SER A 102 4.89 3.21 7.66
N TRP A 103 5.93 3.09 6.85
CA TRP A 103 6.83 4.21 6.56
C TRP A 103 6.53 4.81 5.19
N ILE A 104 6.65 6.13 5.09
CA ILE A 104 6.44 6.89 3.87
C ILE A 104 7.33 6.37 2.76
N LEU A 105 6.79 6.25 1.55
CA LEU A 105 7.55 6.06 0.32
C LEU A 105 7.18 7.15 -0.68
N ALA A 106 8.17 7.56 -1.46
CA ALA A 106 7.99 8.40 -2.62
C ALA A 106 8.80 7.82 -3.77
N SER A 107 8.19 7.70 -4.95
CA SER A 107 8.87 7.19 -6.13
C SER A 107 8.38 7.90 -7.39
N ASP A 108 9.25 8.00 -8.38
CA ASP A 108 8.93 8.61 -9.66
C ASP A 108 8.00 7.78 -10.53
N ASP A 109 7.82 6.49 -10.23
CA ASP A 109 7.06 5.54 -11.07
C ASP A 109 7.28 5.77 -12.58
N THR A 110 8.56 5.86 -12.97
CA THR A 110 8.94 6.35 -14.30
C THR A 110 8.66 5.33 -15.39
N HIS A 111 7.81 5.71 -16.34
CA HIS A 111 7.49 4.89 -17.52
C HIS A 111 8.20 5.36 -18.80
N ASP A 112 8.65 6.62 -18.84
CA ASP A 112 9.34 7.22 -19.99
C ASP A 112 10.31 8.31 -19.52
N LEU A 113 11.61 8.03 -19.53
CA LEU A 113 12.67 8.95 -19.07
C LEU A 113 12.72 10.29 -19.82
N LYS A 114 12.11 10.39 -21.02
CA LYS A 114 12.06 11.66 -21.77
C LYS A 114 10.92 12.55 -21.30
N LYS A 115 9.82 11.95 -20.84
CA LYS A 115 8.61 12.67 -20.40
C LYS A 115 8.53 12.81 -18.88
N GLN A 116 9.18 11.89 -18.17
CA GLN A 116 9.20 11.75 -16.73
C GLN A 116 10.66 11.53 -16.32
N PRO A 117 11.49 12.59 -16.30
CA PRO A 117 12.84 12.48 -15.77
C PRO A 117 12.79 12.05 -14.30
N ALA A 118 13.75 11.22 -13.91
CA ALA A 118 13.90 10.78 -12.53
C ALA A 118 14.30 11.94 -11.61
N GLY A 119 14.01 11.80 -10.32
CA GLY A 119 14.31 12.78 -9.28
C GLY A 119 13.14 13.69 -8.90
N SER A 120 11.94 13.47 -9.42
CA SER A 120 10.77 14.26 -9.01
C SER A 120 10.24 13.81 -7.65
N TYR A 121 10.32 12.52 -7.36
CA TYR A 121 9.85 11.87 -6.14
C TYR A 121 10.82 10.76 -5.74
N PHE A 122 11.39 10.86 -4.55
CA PHE A 122 12.38 9.89 -4.07
C PHE A 122 12.47 9.92 -2.55
N VAL A 123 13.23 8.99 -1.99
CA VAL A 123 13.52 8.96 -0.56
C VAL A 123 14.98 9.31 -0.28
N GLY A 124 15.21 10.13 0.73
CA GLY A 124 16.53 10.34 1.32
C GLY A 124 16.76 9.33 2.44
N ILE A 125 17.77 8.48 2.31
CA ILE A 125 18.08 7.41 3.27
C ILE A 125 19.11 7.92 4.30
N ASN A 126 18.82 7.75 5.59
CA ASN A 126 19.76 8.03 6.66
C ASN A 126 20.52 6.74 7.02
N THR A 127 21.74 6.59 6.50
CA THR A 127 22.61 5.46 6.80
C THR A 127 24.08 5.85 6.76
N GLU A 128 24.91 5.16 7.55
CA GLU A 128 26.36 5.33 7.57
C GLU A 128 27.08 4.61 6.42
N ALA A 129 26.41 3.66 5.75
CA ALA A 129 27.02 2.89 4.66
C ALA A 129 26.12 2.74 3.45
N ASN A 130 26.71 2.91 2.27
CA ASN A 130 26.04 2.77 0.99
C ASN A 130 26.04 1.31 0.51
N ASN A 131 25.31 0.44 1.22
CA ASN A 131 25.14 -0.95 0.83
C ASN A 131 23.67 -1.40 0.97
N LYS A 132 23.33 -2.50 0.29
CA LYS A 132 21.96 -3.00 0.19
C LYS A 132 21.32 -3.27 1.55
N THR A 133 22.05 -3.91 2.46
CA THR A 133 21.52 -4.30 3.78
C THR A 133 21.15 -3.08 4.59
N GLU A 134 22.03 -2.08 4.62
CA GLU A 134 21.79 -0.85 5.37
C GLU A 134 20.65 -0.02 4.79
N VAL A 135 20.53 0.07 3.47
CA VAL A 135 19.38 0.75 2.83
C VAL A 135 18.06 0.05 3.15
N LEU A 136 18.02 -1.29 3.09
CA LEU A 136 16.81 -2.05 3.42
C LEU A 136 16.45 -1.92 4.91
N ASN A 137 17.44 -1.94 5.79
CA ASN A 137 17.23 -1.73 7.23
C ASN A 137 16.68 -0.34 7.50
N ALA A 138 17.26 0.70 6.88
CA ALA A 138 16.81 2.07 7.03
C ALA A 138 15.35 2.25 6.58
N LEU A 139 15.01 1.71 5.40
CA LEU A 139 13.62 1.70 4.91
C LEU A 139 12.68 0.96 5.86
N LYS A 140 13.10 -0.21 6.37
CA LYS A 140 12.31 -1.03 7.27
C LYS A 140 12.06 -0.37 8.63
N SER A 141 13.01 0.43 9.11
CA SER A 141 12.95 1.10 10.42
C SER A 141 12.52 2.56 10.33
N GLY A 142 12.08 3.06 9.17
CA GLY A 142 11.68 4.45 8.98
C GLY A 142 12.81 5.47 9.08
N GLN A 143 14.08 5.07 8.91
CA GLN A 143 15.25 5.96 8.90
C GLN A 143 15.45 6.61 7.53
N HIS A 144 14.40 7.25 7.03
CA HIS A 144 14.39 7.95 5.75
C HIS A 144 13.31 9.03 5.74
N VAL A 145 13.34 9.85 4.71
CA VAL A 145 12.30 10.86 4.41
C VAL A 145 11.93 10.80 2.94
N ALA A 146 10.73 11.25 2.60
CA ALA A 146 10.36 11.46 1.21
C ALA A 146 10.65 12.89 0.77
N TYR A 147 11.05 13.02 -0.48
CA TYR A 147 11.20 14.28 -1.18
C TYR A 147 10.24 14.34 -2.37
N LYS A 148 9.72 15.54 -2.59
CA LYS A 148 9.24 16.00 -3.89
C LYS A 148 10.17 17.10 -4.36
N SER A 149 10.69 17.01 -5.57
CA SER A 149 11.59 18.01 -6.13
C SER A 149 11.40 18.17 -7.63
N ASN A 150 12.16 19.07 -8.24
CA ASN A 150 12.37 19.08 -9.69
C ASN A 150 13.80 18.58 -9.95
N ASP A 151 13.93 17.52 -10.74
CA ASP A 151 15.21 16.96 -11.21
C ASP A 151 16.19 16.54 -10.10
N GLY A 152 15.67 16.08 -8.95
CA GLY A 152 16.46 15.61 -7.82
C GLY A 152 17.12 16.73 -6.98
N ILE A 153 16.78 17.99 -7.25
CA ILE A 153 17.39 19.14 -6.57
C ILE A 153 16.68 19.38 -5.24
N THR A 154 17.39 19.12 -4.13
CA THR A 154 16.94 19.47 -2.78
C THR A 154 17.58 20.78 -2.31
N ASP A 155 16.79 21.61 -1.67
CA ASP A 155 17.20 22.90 -1.08
C ASP A 155 16.84 23.01 0.41
N ILE A 156 16.26 21.94 0.96
CA ILE A 156 15.90 21.79 2.36
C ILE A 156 16.35 20.41 2.84
N GLU A 157 16.64 20.30 4.13
CA GLU A 157 17.06 19.04 4.75
C GLU A 157 16.72 19.05 6.25
N ILE A 158 16.68 17.86 6.84
CA ILE A 158 16.63 17.72 8.30
C ILE A 158 18.01 18.05 8.86
N ASP A 159 18.07 18.99 9.79
CA ASP A 159 19.25 19.21 10.62
C ASP A 159 19.19 18.31 11.85
N SER A 160 18.06 18.29 12.57
CA SER A 160 17.82 17.33 13.64
C SER A 160 16.34 17.14 13.95
N ILE A 161 15.98 15.92 14.35
CA ILE A 161 14.71 15.61 15.04
C ILE A 161 15.07 14.70 16.20
N ARG A 162 14.79 15.12 17.43
CA ARG A 162 15.14 14.39 18.64
C ARG A 162 13.93 14.31 19.56
N PHE A 163 13.72 13.12 20.09
CA PHE A 163 12.68 12.87 21.07
C PHE A 163 13.29 12.82 22.48
N GLU A 164 12.82 13.69 23.36
CA GLU A 164 13.26 13.76 24.75
C GLU A 164 12.04 13.78 25.68
N LYS A 165 11.76 12.65 26.34
CA LYS A 165 10.63 12.46 27.26
C LYS A 165 9.26 12.66 26.59
N ASN A 166 8.74 13.89 26.59
CA ASN A 166 7.46 14.29 26.00
C ASN A 166 7.62 15.49 25.05
N GLU A 167 8.86 15.78 24.65
CA GLU A 167 9.19 16.88 23.76
C GLU A 167 9.85 16.35 22.50
N VAL A 168 9.50 16.96 21.37
CA VAL A 168 10.18 16.77 20.09
C VAL A 168 10.91 18.05 19.76
N ARG A 169 12.24 18.01 19.83
CA ARG A 169 13.11 19.08 19.35
C ARG A 169 13.37 18.86 17.87
N TYR A 170 13.14 19.86 17.06
CA TYR A 170 13.32 19.77 15.61
C TYR A 170 14.07 21.01 15.08
N SER A 171 14.81 20.79 14.01
CA SER A 171 15.55 21.81 13.27
C SER A 171 15.61 21.37 11.81
N PHE A 172 15.22 22.28 10.92
CA PHE A 172 15.35 22.14 9.48
C PHE A 172 16.25 23.27 8.96
N LYS A 173 17.05 22.98 7.94
CA LYS A 173 17.95 23.96 7.31
C LYS A 173 17.72 24.03 5.80
N GLY A 174 18.19 25.12 5.19
CA GLY A 174 18.03 25.42 3.77
C GLY A 174 17.04 26.53 3.48
N ASN A 175 16.56 26.60 2.23
CA ASN A 175 15.68 27.66 1.72
C ASN A 175 14.22 27.36 2.06
N ILE A 176 13.87 27.43 3.35
CA ILE A 176 12.55 27.05 3.87
C ILE A 176 11.55 28.19 3.66
N LYS A 177 10.40 27.88 3.04
CA LYS A 177 9.24 28.77 2.96
C LYS A 177 8.26 28.55 4.11
N SER A 178 7.95 27.30 4.43
CA SER A 178 7.03 26.96 5.51
C SER A 178 7.31 25.58 6.08
N VAL A 179 6.94 25.40 7.35
CA VAL A 179 6.97 24.11 8.04
C VAL A 179 5.58 23.85 8.60
N PHE A 180 5.06 22.66 8.32
CA PHE A 180 3.82 22.16 8.88
C PHE A 180 4.12 21.04 9.87
N LEU A 181 3.60 21.17 11.08
CA LEU A 181 3.40 20.06 12.00
C LEU A 181 2.05 19.43 11.65
N ILE A 182 2.05 18.15 11.34
CA ILE A 182 0.83 17.37 11.18
C ILE A 182 0.61 16.63 12.50
N GLU A 183 -0.44 17.01 13.23
CA GLU A 183 -0.85 16.36 14.47
C GLU A 183 -2.16 15.61 14.22
N ASP A 184 -2.13 14.27 14.28
CA ASP A 184 -3.30 13.41 14.02
C ASP A 184 -4.03 13.71 12.69
N GLY A 185 -3.25 14.04 11.66
CA GLY A 185 -3.73 14.41 10.32
C GLY A 185 -4.12 15.89 10.16
N ILE A 186 -3.98 16.71 11.21
CA ILE A 186 -4.33 18.14 11.17
C ILE A 186 -3.05 18.97 10.99
N PRO A 187 -2.94 19.77 9.91
CA PRO A 187 -1.76 20.61 9.66
C PRO A 187 -1.79 21.90 10.49
N GLN A 188 -0.65 22.25 11.08
CA GLN A 188 -0.40 23.52 11.74
C GLN A 188 0.93 24.13 11.27
N ILE A 189 0.92 25.41 10.89
CA ILE A 189 2.15 26.14 10.55
C ILE A 189 2.98 26.40 11.82
N ILE A 190 4.27 26.09 11.75
CA ILE A 190 5.24 26.26 12.83
C ILE A 190 6.54 26.90 12.29
N ALA A 191 7.43 27.28 13.21
CA ALA A 191 8.77 27.76 12.87
C ALA A 191 9.63 26.65 12.25
N SER A 192 10.77 26.99 11.64
CA SER A 192 11.72 26.02 11.06
C SER A 192 12.55 25.25 12.08
N ASN A 193 12.58 25.73 13.32
CA ASN A 193 13.22 25.08 14.45
C ASN A 193 12.40 25.35 15.69
N GLY A 194 12.43 24.43 16.64
CA GLY A 194 11.71 24.60 17.88
C GLY A 194 11.53 23.32 18.68
N ILE A 195 10.59 23.37 19.60
CA ILE A 195 10.25 22.30 20.53
C ILE A 195 8.73 22.15 20.50
N ILE A 196 8.25 20.94 20.22
CA ILE A 196 6.83 20.58 20.34
C ILE A 196 6.63 19.78 21.61
N SER A 197 5.66 20.17 22.42
CA SER A 197 5.28 19.46 23.65
C SER A 197 4.08 18.55 23.39
N LEU A 198 4.24 17.23 23.53
CA LEU A 198 3.19 16.22 23.28
C LEU A 198 2.15 16.09 24.41
N LYS A 199 1.85 17.18 25.12
CA LYS A 199 0.94 17.18 26.29
C LYS A 199 -0.50 16.82 25.93
N ASN A 200 -0.94 17.16 24.73
CA ASN A 200 -2.27 16.80 24.23
C ASN A 200 -2.39 15.32 23.85
N ASN A 201 -1.28 14.57 23.96
CA ASN A 201 -1.18 13.15 23.67
C ASN A 201 -1.70 12.77 22.27
N PRO A 202 -1.18 13.40 21.21
CA PRO A 202 -1.54 13.02 19.85
C PRO A 202 -1.15 11.57 19.57
N LYS A 203 -1.93 10.89 18.72
CA LYS A 203 -1.63 9.55 18.24
C LYS A 203 -0.30 9.53 17.47
N PHE A 204 -0.08 10.52 16.61
CA PHE A 204 1.18 10.70 15.90
C PHE A 204 1.44 12.17 15.58
N ILE A 205 2.71 12.48 15.32
CA ILE A 205 3.07 13.71 14.62
C ILE A 205 3.97 13.42 13.44
N ARG A 206 3.94 14.25 12.40
CA ARG A 206 4.94 14.25 11.32
C ARG A 206 5.15 15.68 10.80
N PHE A 207 6.23 15.90 10.06
CA PHE A 207 6.55 17.21 9.52
C PHE A 207 6.43 17.21 7.99
N GLU A 208 5.92 18.31 7.46
CA GLU A 208 6.04 18.67 6.05
C GLU A 208 6.79 19.99 5.94
N VAL A 209 7.91 19.98 5.23
CA VAL A 209 8.77 21.16 5.05
C VAL A 209 8.70 21.55 3.58
N ILE A 210 8.34 22.79 3.31
CA ILE A 210 8.23 23.32 1.95
C ILE A 210 9.37 24.31 1.72
N GLY A 211 10.21 24.00 0.74
CA GLY A 211 11.32 24.83 0.29
C GLY A 211 10.98 25.68 -0.93
N GLU A 212 11.99 26.30 -1.53
CA GLU A 212 11.88 26.97 -2.82
C GLU A 212 11.84 25.99 -3.99
N LYS A 213 12.63 24.92 -3.93
CA LYS A 213 12.83 23.95 -5.02
C LYS A 213 12.35 22.54 -4.69
N SER A 214 12.20 22.22 -3.41
CA SER A 214 11.79 20.89 -2.96
C SER A 214 10.84 20.92 -1.76
N SER A 215 10.25 19.78 -1.46
CA SER A 215 9.42 19.54 -0.27
C SER A 215 9.86 18.24 0.38
N LEU A 216 9.91 18.21 1.71
CA LEU A 216 10.39 17.11 2.53
C LEU A 216 9.28 16.65 3.47
N TYR A 217 9.10 15.33 3.55
CA TYR A 217 8.04 14.71 4.35
C TYR A 217 8.65 13.64 5.26
N THR A 218 8.42 13.75 6.57
CA THR A 218 8.99 12.82 7.55
C THR A 218 8.08 11.63 7.80
N ASN A 219 8.67 10.49 8.19
CA ASN A 219 7.94 9.42 8.84
C ASN A 219 7.23 9.91 10.13
N PRO A 220 6.14 9.24 10.55
CA PRO A 220 5.42 9.57 11.77
C PRO A 220 6.28 9.27 13.00
N ILE A 221 6.27 10.20 13.95
CA ILE A 221 6.78 10.02 15.30
C ILE A 221 5.61 9.51 16.13
N LEU A 222 5.75 8.28 16.60
CA LEU A 222 4.77 7.58 17.41
C LEU A 222 5.24 7.50 18.87
N LYS A 223 4.29 7.43 19.79
CA LYS A 223 4.59 7.21 21.21
C LYS A 223 4.94 5.74 21.43
N SER A 224 6.18 5.44 21.83
CA SER A 224 6.79 4.09 21.83
C SER A 224 6.11 2.99 22.67
N ASN A 225 5.06 3.33 23.43
CA ASN A 225 4.42 2.41 24.38
C ASN A 225 2.90 2.31 24.20
N ASN A 226 2.34 2.77 23.07
CA ASN A 226 0.93 2.57 22.81
C ASN A 226 0.73 1.19 22.14
N PRO A 227 0.11 0.19 22.83
CA PRO A 227 -0.14 -1.13 22.25
C PRO A 227 -1.10 -1.11 21.06
N GLU A 228 -1.77 0.02 20.80
CA GLU A 228 -2.59 0.24 19.62
C GLU A 228 -1.76 0.36 18.33
N PHE A 229 -0.47 0.69 18.40
CA PHE A 229 0.39 0.74 17.21
C PHE A 229 1.17 -0.54 17.07
N VAL A 230 0.96 -1.20 15.94
CA VAL A 230 1.75 -2.35 15.54
C VAL A 230 2.29 -2.06 14.15
N GLU A 231 3.60 -2.27 13.95
CA GLU A 231 4.18 -2.18 12.62
C GLU A 231 3.44 -3.14 11.70
N THR A 232 2.83 -2.60 10.66
CA THR A 232 1.95 -3.37 9.78
C THR A 232 2.72 -4.51 9.11
N GLY A 233 4.02 -4.30 8.87
CA GLY A 233 4.93 -5.32 8.35
C GLY A 233 5.21 -6.48 9.33
N SER A 234 4.86 -6.36 10.61
CA SER A 234 4.96 -7.42 11.61
C SER A 234 3.67 -8.23 11.79
N ILE A 235 2.55 -7.73 11.25
CA ILE A 235 1.24 -8.38 11.30
C ILE A 235 1.07 -9.28 10.09
N TYR A 236 0.70 -10.54 10.32
CA TYR A 236 0.34 -11.48 9.27
C TYR A 236 -1.16 -11.72 9.30
N ALA A 237 -1.83 -11.51 8.18
CA ALA A 237 -3.24 -11.86 8.04
C ALA A 237 -3.41 -13.38 8.11
N GLU A 238 -4.37 -13.83 8.92
CA GLU A 238 -4.74 -15.25 8.99
C GLU A 238 -5.76 -15.61 7.91
N ILE A 239 -5.56 -16.76 7.27
CA ILE A 239 -6.50 -17.28 6.28
C ILE A 239 -7.64 -18.00 7.02
N ASN A 240 -8.86 -17.49 6.88
CA ASN A 240 -10.06 -18.18 7.38
C ASN A 240 -10.39 -19.38 6.49
N LEU A 241 -9.85 -20.56 6.85
CA LEU A 241 -10.00 -21.80 6.08
C LEU A 241 -11.47 -22.20 5.88
N PRO A 242 -12.35 -22.22 6.92
CA PRO A 242 -13.76 -22.57 6.72
C PRO A 242 -14.46 -21.63 5.73
N LYS A 243 -14.32 -20.32 5.91
CA LYS A 243 -14.95 -19.32 5.03
C LYS A 243 -14.44 -19.44 3.60
N THR A 244 -13.13 -19.68 3.43
CA THR A 244 -12.50 -19.90 2.12
C THR A 244 -13.08 -21.14 1.44
N PHE A 245 -13.25 -22.23 2.18
CA PHE A 245 -13.84 -23.45 1.65
C PHE A 245 -15.29 -23.25 1.20
N TYR A 246 -16.12 -22.59 2.03
CA TYR A 246 -17.50 -22.24 1.64
C TYR A 246 -17.55 -21.35 0.40
N PHE A 247 -16.66 -20.34 0.32
CA PHE A 247 -16.56 -19.46 -0.85
C PHE A 247 -16.18 -20.19 -2.13
N ARG A 248 -15.38 -21.27 -2.03
CA ARG A 248 -15.01 -22.09 -3.19
C ARG A 248 -16.12 -23.05 -3.60
N LEU A 249 -16.90 -23.58 -2.65
CA LEU A 249 -18.02 -24.47 -2.93
C LEU A 249 -19.24 -23.74 -3.51
N TRP A 250 -19.49 -22.50 -3.11
CA TRP A 250 -20.68 -21.76 -3.55
C TRP A 250 -20.78 -21.60 -5.08
N PRO A 251 -19.73 -21.15 -5.80
CA PRO A 251 -19.75 -21.11 -7.26
C PRO A 251 -19.99 -22.49 -7.89
N LEU A 252 -19.37 -23.54 -7.35
CA LEU A 252 -19.55 -24.91 -7.85
C LEU A 252 -21.01 -25.36 -7.70
N ALA A 253 -21.65 -25.05 -6.56
CA ALA A 253 -23.06 -25.32 -6.34
C ALA A 253 -23.95 -24.52 -7.30
N LEU A 254 -23.64 -23.23 -7.51
CA LEU A 254 -24.36 -22.37 -8.45
C LEU A 254 -24.25 -22.88 -9.90
N PHE A 255 -23.04 -23.21 -10.35
CA PHE A 255 -22.80 -23.79 -11.68
C PHE A 255 -23.52 -25.12 -11.85
N SER A 256 -23.49 -25.98 -10.83
CA SER A 256 -24.21 -27.26 -10.84
C SER A 256 -25.72 -27.04 -10.94
N ALA A 257 -26.28 -26.08 -10.21
CA ALA A 257 -27.70 -25.75 -10.27
C ALA A 257 -28.12 -25.20 -11.64
N VAL A 258 -27.33 -24.29 -12.22
CA VAL A 258 -27.57 -23.79 -13.59
C VAL A 258 -27.48 -24.91 -14.61
N PHE A 259 -26.48 -25.79 -14.50
CA PHE A 259 -26.32 -26.95 -15.37
C PHE A 259 -27.52 -27.89 -15.26
N ILE A 260 -27.96 -28.24 -14.05
CA ILE A 260 -29.15 -29.06 -13.81
C ILE A 260 -30.40 -28.40 -14.42
N LEU A 261 -30.61 -27.10 -14.24
CA LEU A 261 -31.75 -26.38 -14.81
C LEU A 261 -31.74 -26.37 -16.35
N LEU A 262 -30.56 -26.25 -16.97
CA LEU A 262 -30.42 -26.32 -18.43
C LEU A 262 -30.71 -27.73 -18.97
N PHE A 263 -30.38 -28.78 -18.23
CA PHE A 263 -30.62 -30.17 -18.65
C PHE A 263 -32.02 -30.69 -18.29
N LEU A 264 -32.62 -30.25 -17.19
CA LEU A 264 -34.02 -30.54 -16.83
C LEU A 264 -35.03 -29.79 -17.71
N ARG A 265 -34.61 -28.69 -18.35
CA ARG A 265 -35.42 -27.96 -19.36
C ARG A 265 -35.30 -28.51 -20.78
N ARG A 266 -34.64 -29.65 -21.00
CA ARG A 266 -34.79 -30.35 -22.28
C ARG A 266 -36.27 -30.72 -22.45
N PRO A 267 -36.96 -30.23 -23.50
CA PRO A 267 -38.34 -30.65 -23.73
C PRO A 267 -38.36 -32.16 -23.90
N LEU A 268 -39.38 -32.81 -23.33
CA LEU A 268 -39.70 -34.23 -23.53
C LEU A 268 -39.87 -34.62 -25.02
N SER A 269 -39.75 -33.68 -25.95
CA SER A 269 -39.80 -33.90 -27.41
C SER A 269 -38.54 -34.55 -28.00
N VAL A 270 -37.55 -34.93 -27.19
CA VAL A 270 -36.42 -35.78 -27.64
C VAL A 270 -36.47 -37.13 -26.91
N LEU A 271 -37.64 -37.75 -26.86
CA LEU A 271 -37.71 -39.21 -26.83
C LEU A 271 -37.61 -39.69 -28.29
N PRO A 272 -36.59 -40.49 -28.67
CA PRO A 272 -36.57 -41.11 -29.98
C PRO A 272 -37.86 -41.95 -30.13
N GLY A 273 -38.51 -41.84 -31.30
CA GLY A 273 -39.77 -42.49 -31.65
C GLY A 273 -39.71 -44.02 -31.70
N ILE A 274 -39.36 -44.66 -30.58
CA ILE A 274 -39.30 -46.11 -30.41
C ILE A 274 -40.60 -46.64 -29.78
N ILE A 275 -41.45 -45.79 -29.18
CA ILE A 275 -42.69 -46.23 -28.52
C ILE A 275 -43.95 -46.07 -29.40
N GLN A 276 -43.89 -45.33 -30.52
CA GLN A 276 -45.07 -45.17 -31.39
C GLN A 276 -45.31 -46.33 -32.38
N LYS A 277 -44.44 -47.35 -32.40
CA LYS A 277 -44.53 -48.47 -33.37
C LYS A 277 -45.32 -49.70 -32.90
N ASN A 278 -45.83 -49.71 -31.66
CA ASN A 278 -46.50 -50.90 -31.08
C ASN A 278 -48.02 -50.76 -30.85
N LEU A 279 -48.70 -49.74 -31.41
CA LEU A 279 -50.15 -49.57 -31.25
C LEU A 279 -50.98 -49.77 -32.53
N ASN A 280 -50.42 -50.36 -33.58
CA ASN A 280 -51.20 -50.86 -34.73
C ASN A 280 -51.14 -52.38 -34.80
N ILE A 281 -51.92 -53.05 -33.94
CA ILE A 281 -52.27 -54.46 -34.11
C ILE A 281 -53.80 -54.61 -33.99
N ARG A 282 -54.38 -55.07 -35.12
CA ARG A 282 -55.73 -55.63 -35.36
C ARG A 282 -56.83 -54.68 -35.87
N ARG A 283 -57.03 -54.77 -37.20
CA ARG A 283 -58.34 -55.07 -37.78
C ARG A 283 -58.87 -56.41 -37.24
#